data_AF-A0A5P6P190-F1
#
_entry.id   AF-A0A5P6P190-F1
#
_cell.length_a   1.000
_cell.length_b   1.000
_cell.length_c   1.000
_cell.angle_alpha   90.00
_cell.angle_beta   90.00
_cell.angle_gamma   90.00
#
_symmetry.space_group_name_H-M   'P 1'
#
loop_
_entity.id
_entity.type
_entity.pdbx_description
1 polymer ?
#
loop_
_entity_poly.entity_id
_entity_poly.type
_entity_poly.pdbx_seq_one_letter_code
_entity_poly.pdbx_strand_id
1 'polypeptide(L)'
;MANPRLTEIQIVTLKQLAITCANGGMSTLTRKQREAMVPLWRRNLIEIWTRQMPGERSRGPFFKPTDMGWALIRSIYAGGERRDQERQAA
;
A
#
# COMPACT_ATOMS: atom_id res chain seq x y z
N MET A 1 17.35 3.15 -15.25
CA MET A 1 17.43 2.22 -14.10
C MET A 1 16.21 1.30 -14.17
N ALA A 2 16.40 -0.02 -14.22
CA ALA A 2 15.28 -0.96 -14.27
C ALA A 2 14.38 -0.77 -13.03
N ASN A 3 13.09 -0.53 -13.23
CA ASN A 3 12.14 -0.41 -12.13
C ASN A 3 11.87 -1.82 -11.58
N PRO A 4 12.46 -2.23 -10.45
CA PRO A 4 12.38 -3.62 -10.00
C PRO A 4 10.91 -3.97 -9.73
N ARG A 5 10.47 -5.14 -10.20
CA ARG A 5 9.13 -5.67 -9.90
C ARG A 5 8.88 -5.66 -8.39
N LEU A 6 7.64 -5.36 -8.00
CA LEU A 6 7.24 -5.42 -6.59
C LEU A 6 7.27 -6.86 -6.10
N THR A 7 7.73 -7.04 -4.86
CA THR A 7 7.68 -8.33 -4.19
C THR A 7 6.26 -8.66 -3.76
N GLU A 8 5.99 -9.94 -3.50
CA GLU A 8 4.66 -10.37 -3.03
C GLU A 8 4.25 -9.68 -1.73
N ILE A 9 5.15 -9.58 -0.76
CA ILE A 9 4.88 -8.90 0.51
C ILE A 9 4.55 -7.41 0.30
N GLN A 10 5.15 -6.77 -0.71
CA GLN A 10 4.83 -5.39 -1.07
C GLN A 10 3.42 -5.28 -1.64
N ILE A 11 3.06 -6.17 -2.56
CA ILE A 11 1.73 -6.21 -3.18
C ILE A 11 0.66 -6.49 -2.12
N VAL A 12 0.86 -7.49 -1.26
CA VAL A 12 -0.10 -7.85 -0.19
C VAL A 12 -0.28 -6.70 0.79
N THR A 13 0.81 -6.08 1.25
CA THR A 13 0.72 -4.96 2.18
C THR A 13 0.05 -3.75 1.53
N LEU A 14 0.32 -3.49 0.25
CA LEU A 14 -0.31 -2.38 -0.49
C LEU A 14 -1.82 -2.60 -0.67
N LYS A 15 -2.25 -3.85 -0.96
CA LYS A 15 -3.67 -4.23 -0.99
C LYS A 15 -4.31 -4.07 0.39
N GLN A 16 -3.64 -4.49 1.45
CA GLN A 16 -4.13 -4.31 2.82
C GLN A 16 -4.33 -2.82 3.15
N LEU A 17 -3.35 -1.97 2.83
CA LEU A 17 -3.46 -0.53 3.00
C LEU A 17 -4.64 0.06 2.22
N ALA A 18 -4.88 -0.42 1.00
CA ALA A 18 -6.02 -0.01 0.19
C ALA A 18 -7.35 -0.31 0.89
N ILE A 19 -7.51 -1.50 1.46
CA ILE A 19 -8.75 -1.89 2.17
C ILE A 19 -8.93 -1.02 3.41
N THR A 20 -7.90 -0.86 4.23
CA THR A 20 -7.98 -0.11 5.49
C THR A 20 -8.20 1.40 5.25
N CYS A 21 -7.66 1.94 4.16
CA CYS A 21 -7.71 3.38 3.88
C CYS A 21 -8.85 3.78 2.93
N ALA A 22 -9.66 2.84 2.43
CA ALA A 22 -10.68 3.09 1.41
C ALA A 22 -11.66 4.23 1.78
N ASN A 23 -12.06 4.30 3.05
CA ASN A 23 -13.00 5.32 3.55
C ASN A 23 -12.27 6.51 4.22
N GLY A 24 -11.08 6.86 3.74
CA GLY A 24 -10.26 7.94 4.31
C GLY A 24 -9.54 7.56 5.61
N GLY A 25 -9.53 6.26 5.94
CA GLY A 25 -8.81 5.72 7.10
C GLY A 25 -7.29 5.79 6.95
N MET A 26 -6.60 5.44 8.03
CA MET A 26 -5.14 5.32 8.09
C MET A 26 -4.77 4.04 8.83
N SER A 27 -3.68 3.37 8.44
CA SER A 27 -3.26 2.12 9.07
C SER A 27 -1.90 2.26 9.75
N THR A 28 -1.71 1.56 10.87
CA THR A 28 -0.37 1.25 11.36
C THR A 28 0.12 -0.05 10.69
N LEU A 29 1.43 -0.25 10.69
CA LEU A 29 2.07 -1.45 10.14
C LEU A 29 2.99 -2.08 11.18
N THR A 30 3.09 -3.41 11.14
CA THR A 30 4.08 -4.16 11.92
C THR A 30 5.51 -3.80 11.48
N ARG A 31 6.53 -4.15 12.30
CA ARG A 31 7.94 -3.89 11.94
C ARG A 31 8.33 -4.49 10.58
N LYS A 32 7.98 -5.77 10.35
CA LYS A 32 8.28 -6.48 9.10
C LYS A 32 7.62 -5.81 7.88
N GLN A 33 6.37 -5.37 8.02
CA GLN A 33 5.70 -4.64 6.95
C GLN A 33 6.37 -3.29 6.68
N ARG A 34 6.78 -2.56 7.73
CA ARG A 34 7.46 -1.26 7.57
C ARG A 34 8.74 -1.36 6.75
N GLU A 35 9.58 -2.37 6.99
CA GLU A 35 10.81 -2.59 6.22
C GLU A 35 10.49 -2.87 4.74
N ALA A 36 9.49 -3.70 4.47
CA ALA A 36 9.04 -4.01 3.11
C ALA A 36 8.46 -2.79 2.37
N MET A 37 7.98 -1.77 3.09
CA MET A 37 7.37 -0.56 2.57
C MET A 37 8.36 0.55 2.19
N VAL A 38 9.61 0.51 2.66
CA VAL A 38 10.63 1.53 2.34
C VAL A 38 10.79 1.73 0.81
N PRO A 39 10.85 0.68 -0.01
CA PRO A 39 10.92 0.85 -1.47
C PRO A 39 9.66 1.47 -2.07
N LEU A 40 8.48 1.24 -1.49
CA LEU A 40 7.23 1.83 -1.98
C LEU A 40 7.16 3.33 -1.65
N TRP A 41 7.61 3.72 -0.46
CA TRP A 41 7.72 5.12 -0.06
C TRP A 41 8.69 5.89 -0.96
N ARG A 42 9.88 5.32 -1.25
CA ARG A 42 10.85 5.90 -2.18
C ARG A 42 10.32 6.07 -3.61
N ARG A 43 9.30 5.28 -4.00
CA ARG A 43 8.63 5.36 -5.31
C ARG A 43 7.37 6.24 -5.28
N ASN A 44 7.13 6.96 -4.19
CA ASN A 44 5.94 7.80 -3.99
C ASN A 44 4.60 7.03 -4.13
N LEU A 45 4.58 5.74 -3.76
CA LEU A 45 3.38 4.90 -3.80
C LEU A 45 2.61 4.90 -2.47
N ILE A 46 3.29 5.25 -1.39
CA ILE A 46 2.71 5.38 -0.06
C ILE A 46 3.25 6.64 0.60
N GLU A 47 2.49 7.15 1.55
CA GLU A 47 2.84 8.28 2.39
C GLU A 47 2.82 7.87 3.86
N ILE A 48 3.67 8.53 4.65
CA ILE A 48 3.88 8.25 6.07
C ILE A 48 3.60 9.53 6.84
N TRP A 49 2.69 9.45 7.81
CA TRP A 49 2.28 10.60 8.62
C TRP A 49 2.34 10.26 10.11
N THR A 50 2.52 11.30 10.91
CA THR A 50 2.33 11.24 12.36
C THR A 50 1.22 12.19 12.75
N ARG A 51 0.46 11.85 13.78
CA ARG A 51 -0.57 12.73 14.34
C ARG A 51 -0.02 13.36 15.59
N GLN A 52 -0.01 14.69 15.62
CA GLN A 52 0.34 15.47 16.80
C GLN A 52 -0.91 16.20 17.32
N MET A 53 -1.15 16.11 18.62
CA MET A 53 -2.15 16.88 19.33
C MET A 53 -1.48 17.68 20.45
N PRO A 54 -1.96 18.89 20.79
CA PRO A 54 -1.47 19.62 21.94
C PRO A 54 -1.54 18.76 23.22
N GLY A 55 -0.42 18.65 23.93
CA GLY A 55 -0.34 17.89 25.19
C GLY A 55 -0.21 16.37 25.06
N GLU A 56 -0.28 15.80 23.85
CA GLU A 56 -0.07 14.37 23.64
C GLU A 56 1.31 14.04 23.07
N ARG A 57 1.79 12.83 23.34
CA ARG A 57 2.92 12.26 22.59
C ARG A 57 2.49 12.04 21.13
N SER A 58 3.41 12.29 20.21
CA SER A 58 3.21 12.02 18.78
C SER A 58 2.76 10.57 18.55
N ARG A 59 1.68 10.37 17.80
CA ARG A 59 1.14 9.04 17.46
C ARG A 59 1.48 8.68 16.02
N GLY A 60 1.82 7.41 15.79
CA GLY A 60 2.18 6.88 14.47
C GLY A 60 3.37 5.91 14.53
N PRO A 61 4.03 5.63 13.39
CA PRO A 61 3.72 6.12 12.04
C PRO A 61 2.42 5.51 11.48
N PHE A 62 1.65 6.34 10.79
CA PHE A 62 0.50 5.95 9.98
C PHE A 62 0.88 5.90 8.51
N PHE A 63 0.27 4.97 7.78
CA PHE A 63 0.56 4.69 6.38
C PHE A 63 -0.73 4.78 5.57
N LYS A 64 -0.61 5.35 4.37
CA LYS A 64 -1.71 5.44 3.40
C LYS A 64 -1.16 5.36 1.97
N PRO A 65 -1.90 4.82 0.99
CA PRO A 65 -1.51 4.94 -0.41
C PRO A 65 -1.63 6.40 -0.89
N THR A 66 -0.65 6.85 -1.67
CA THR A 66 -0.77 8.10 -2.45
C THR A 66 -1.71 7.88 -3.63
N ASP A 67 -2.01 8.93 -4.40
CA ASP A 67 -2.79 8.80 -5.65
C ASP A 67 -2.16 7.81 -6.63
N MET A 68 -0.82 7.82 -6.74
CA MET A 68 -0.07 6.84 -7.54
C MET A 68 -0.18 5.42 -6.96
N GLY A 69 -0.13 5.30 -5.64
CA GLY A 69 -0.37 4.04 -4.93
C GLY A 69 -1.73 3.46 -5.26
N TRP A 70 -2.78 4.27 -5.16
CA TRP A 70 -4.15 3.89 -5.49
C TRP A 70 -4.30 3.48 -6.96
N ALA A 71 -3.69 4.22 -7.89
CA ALA A 71 -3.70 3.88 -9.31
C ALA A 71 -3.05 2.50 -9.56
N LEU A 72 -1.90 2.24 -8.93
CA LEU A 72 -1.23 0.95 -9.01
C LEU A 72 -2.10 -0.18 -8.43
N ILE A 73 -2.71 0.02 -7.25
CA ILE A 73 -3.62 -0.95 -6.64
C ILE A 73 -4.75 -1.32 -7.60
N ARG A 74 -5.40 -0.33 -8.22
CA ARG A 74 -6.46 -0.56 -9.21
C ARG A 74 -5.96 -1.38 -10.40
N SER A 75 -4.77 -1.10 -10.92
CA SER A 75 -4.18 -1.91 -12.01
C SER A 75 -3.89 -3.36 -11.59
N ILE A 76 -3.49 -3.58 -10.32
CA ILE A 76 -3.21 -4.92 -9.79
C ILE A 76 -4.50 -5.73 -9.71
N TYR A 77 -5.61 -5.12 -9.26
CA TYR A 77 -6.92 -5.79 -9.22
C TYR A 77 -7.44 -6.09 -10.63
N ALA A 78 -7.42 -5.10 -11.54
CA ALA A 78 -7.87 -5.29 -12.92
C ALA A 78 -7.05 -6.33 -13.72
N GLY A 79 -5.77 -6.51 -13.38
CA GLY A 79 -4.91 -7.56 -13.95
C GLY A 79 -5.01 -8.92 -13.24
N GLY A 80 -5.64 -8.98 -12.07
CA GLY A 80 -6.01 -10.22 -11.39
C GLY A 80 -7.25 -10.83 -12.03
N GLU A 81 -8.30 -10.02 -12.17
CA GLU A 81 -9.59 -10.43 -12.74
C GLU A 81 -9.46 -11.05 -14.15
N ARG A 82 -8.60 -10.49 -15.01
CA ARG A 82 -8.32 -11.05 -16.34
C ARG A 82 -7.73 -12.47 -16.29
N ARG A 83 -6.81 -12.74 -15.38
CA ARG A 83 -6.18 -14.06 -15.25
C ARG A 83 -7.13 -15.10 -14.66
N ASP A 84 -8.02 -14.67 -13.77
CA ASP A 84 -9.02 -15.55 -13.18
C ASP A 84 -10.13 -15.90 -14.19
N GLN A 85 -10.54 -14.94 -15.04
CA GLN A 85 -11.45 -15.20 -16.17
C GLN A 85 -10.85 -16.14 -17.21
N GLU A 86 -9.58 -15.94 -17.60
CA GLU A 86 -8.86 -16.82 -18.53
C GLU A 86 -8.73 -18.26 -18.01
N ARG A 87 -8.59 -18.44 -16.68
CA ARG A 87 -8.54 -19.76 -16.03
C ARG A 87 -9.89 -20.45 -15.92
N GLN A 88 -10.99 -19.71 -15.88
CA GLN A 88 -12.34 -20.28 -15.84
C GLN A 88 -12.89 -20.62 -17.23
N ALA A 89 -12.32 -20.01 -18.28
CA ALA A 89 -12.69 -20.24 -19.67
C ALA A 89 -11.85 -21.33 -20.38
N ALA A 90 -10.88 -21.94 -19.68
CA ALA A 90 -10.02 -23.02 -20.15
C ALA A 90 -10.36 -24.34 -19.46
#